data_AF-A0A6G0TFZ6-F1
#
_entry.id   AF-A0A6G0TFZ6-F1
#
_cell.length_a   1.000
_cell.length_b   1.000
_cell.length_c   1.000
_cell.angle_alpha   90.00
_cell.angle_beta   90.00
_cell.angle_gamma   90.00
#
_symmetry.space_group_name_H-M   'P 1'
#
loop_
_entity.id
_entity.type
_entity.pdbx_description
1 polymer ?
#
loop_
_entity_poly.entity_id
_entity_poly.type
_entity_poly.pdbx_seq_one_letter_code
_entity_poly.pdbx_strand_id
1 'polypeptide(L)'
;MSCLITTIALATAVLASASAQSHQLYVLNSPSNVKIGQSSVPLRATELADVVSSTFGFSVPHGEKTWSNIMMADPFSLPEAVVVLEIPGSKNPGFDLNKVDHRDLVLDEPLNEVFATVEHRMKERLANKEYSIMHGSLTNDEFLKNQVFHPNFKLNPSIKPQLIDSYDEKYAVFFNEVYHLHQLGQGVKESGLKNNVPDFHWFQLQGIKALTAVNGENSEETIDGQKILNEAISTLVQSYNEIYNNEVLIIAITNNAKESHRNKRELSGVEMDLNVAEPISNDYPVIFNLILWFVVIFVFSLLAIALSIAQMDPGRDSIIYRMTSNRMKKEN
;
A
#
# COMPACT_ATOMS: atom_id res chain seq x y z
N MET A 1 43.81 -7.62 6.09
CA MET A 1 43.20 -7.77 4.75
C MET A 1 42.21 -8.92 4.65
N SER A 2 42.42 -10.08 5.32
CA SER A 2 41.47 -11.21 5.27
C SER A 2 40.07 -10.91 5.83
N CYS A 3 39.98 -10.13 6.92
CA CYS A 3 38.70 -9.80 7.57
C CYS A 3 37.78 -8.90 6.73
N LEU A 4 38.37 -8.03 5.89
CA LEU A 4 37.62 -7.09 5.03
C LEU A 4 37.02 -7.80 3.80
N ILE A 5 37.69 -8.86 3.32
CA ILE A 5 37.21 -9.65 2.18
C ILE A 5 36.07 -10.57 2.62
N THR A 6 36.11 -11.09 3.85
CA THR A 6 35.02 -11.89 4.42
C THR A 6 33.77 -11.07 4.73
N THR A 7 33.89 -9.81 5.17
CA THR A 7 32.71 -8.95 5.39
C THR A 7 32.07 -8.49 4.08
N ILE A 8 32.88 -8.21 3.05
CA ILE A 8 32.37 -7.90 1.71
C ILE A 8 31.69 -9.13 1.10
N ALA A 9 32.29 -10.32 1.22
CA ALA A 9 31.69 -11.57 0.73
C ALA A 9 30.38 -11.91 1.45
N LEU A 10 30.28 -11.65 2.76
CA LEU A 10 29.05 -11.87 3.53
C LEU A 10 27.97 -10.84 3.19
N ALA A 11 28.33 -9.57 2.94
CA ALA A 11 27.40 -8.56 2.47
C ALA A 11 26.88 -8.85 1.05
N THR A 12 27.72 -9.36 0.15
CA THR A 12 27.28 -9.83 -1.17
C THR A 12 26.48 -11.13 -1.11
N ALA A 13 26.72 -12.00 -0.12
CA ALA A 13 25.94 -13.22 0.08
C ALA A 13 24.58 -12.96 0.74
N VAL A 14 24.44 -11.92 1.56
CA VAL A 14 23.14 -11.45 2.07
C VAL A 14 22.33 -10.78 0.96
N LEU A 15 22.98 -10.07 0.03
CA LEU A 15 22.33 -9.56 -1.19
C LEU A 15 21.99 -10.68 -2.21
N ALA A 16 22.76 -11.77 -2.24
CA ALA A 16 22.51 -12.92 -3.13
C ALA A 16 21.60 -14.01 -2.53
N SER A 17 21.18 -13.87 -1.27
CA SER A 17 20.20 -14.75 -0.61
C SER A 17 18.80 -14.11 -0.48
N ALA A 18 18.58 -12.96 -1.12
CA ALA A 18 17.28 -12.64 -1.68
C ALA A 18 17.02 -13.61 -2.84
N SER A 19 16.75 -14.88 -2.53
CA SER A 19 16.09 -15.79 -3.45
C SER A 19 14.86 -15.05 -3.95
N ALA A 20 14.88 -14.68 -5.23
CA ALA A 20 13.84 -13.91 -5.89
C ALA A 20 12.47 -14.52 -5.54
N GLN A 21 11.77 -13.89 -4.59
CA GLN A 21 10.36 -14.14 -4.40
C GLN A 21 9.68 -13.53 -5.61
N SER A 22 9.37 -14.34 -6.62
CA SER A 22 8.79 -13.83 -7.86
C SER A 22 7.30 -13.60 -7.64
N HIS A 23 6.94 -12.46 -7.07
CA HIS A 23 5.56 -12.01 -7.11
C HIS A 23 5.31 -11.40 -8.48
N GLN A 24 4.12 -11.62 -9.00
CA GLN A 24 3.68 -11.04 -10.26
C GLN A 24 2.41 -10.25 -10.01
N LEU A 25 2.35 -9.07 -10.58
CA LEU A 25 1.19 -8.19 -10.56
C LEU A 25 0.54 -8.22 -11.94
N TYR A 26 -0.75 -8.53 -11.97
CA TYR A 26 -1.58 -8.58 -13.15
C TYR A 26 -2.66 -7.49 -13.05
N VAL A 27 -2.84 -6.69 -14.09
CA VAL A 27 -3.98 -5.77 -14.17
C VAL A 27 -5.11 -6.47 -14.89
N LEU A 28 -6.19 -6.77 -14.18
CA LEU A 28 -7.35 -7.50 -14.71
C LEU A 28 -8.37 -6.57 -15.36
N ASN A 29 -8.46 -5.34 -14.86
CA ASN A 29 -9.29 -4.29 -15.43
C ASN A 29 -8.64 -2.93 -15.17
N SER A 30 -8.63 -2.07 -16.18
CA SER A 30 -8.15 -0.69 -16.06
C SER A 30 -9.15 0.28 -16.70
N PRO A 31 -9.56 1.33 -15.99
CA PRO A 31 -10.41 2.38 -16.54
C PRO A 31 -9.62 3.24 -17.55
N SER A 32 -10.31 3.98 -18.42
CA SER A 32 -9.68 4.73 -19.52
C SER A 32 -8.76 5.87 -19.08
N ASN A 33 -8.97 6.37 -17.86
CA ASN A 33 -8.20 7.39 -17.16
C ASN A 33 -6.93 6.85 -16.48
N VAL A 34 -6.71 5.52 -16.46
CA VAL A 34 -5.49 4.88 -15.96
C VAL A 34 -4.75 4.25 -17.14
N LYS A 35 -3.49 4.64 -17.32
CA LYS A 35 -2.56 4.07 -18.29
C LYS A 35 -1.53 3.23 -17.59
N ILE A 36 -1.27 2.04 -18.10
CA ILE A 36 -0.23 1.17 -17.59
C ILE A 36 1.05 1.49 -18.38
N GLY A 37 2.11 1.90 -17.69
CA GLY A 37 3.40 2.20 -18.30
C GLY A 37 4.08 0.92 -18.77
N GLN A 38 4.70 0.94 -19.96
CA GLN A 38 5.38 -0.23 -20.55
C GLN A 38 6.83 -0.41 -20.03
N SER A 39 7.11 0.00 -18.80
CA SER A 39 8.46 -0.07 -18.23
C SER A 39 8.86 -1.52 -17.93
N SER A 40 10.08 -1.89 -18.32
CA SER A 40 10.69 -3.20 -18.02
C SER A 40 11.23 -3.30 -16.58
N VAL A 41 11.11 -2.23 -15.79
CA VAL A 41 11.57 -2.21 -14.40
C VAL A 41 10.52 -2.89 -13.50
N PRO A 42 10.91 -3.84 -12.63
CA PRO A 42 10.02 -4.42 -11.64
C PRO A 42 9.44 -3.37 -10.70
N LEU A 43 8.16 -3.50 -10.37
CA LEU A 43 7.49 -2.64 -9.40
C LEU A 43 7.88 -3.10 -7.98
N ARG A 44 8.12 -2.16 -7.06
CA ARG A 44 8.30 -2.49 -5.64
C ARG A 44 6.99 -2.43 -4.86
N ALA A 45 6.87 -3.16 -3.76
CA ALA A 45 5.67 -3.13 -2.91
C ALA A 45 5.44 -1.73 -2.31
N THR A 46 6.50 -1.04 -1.90
CA THR A 46 6.43 0.38 -1.49
C THR A 46 5.89 1.29 -2.61
N GLU A 47 6.31 1.04 -3.85
CA GLU A 47 5.83 1.78 -5.02
C GLU A 47 4.39 1.40 -5.37
N LEU A 48 3.94 0.18 -5.08
CA LEU A 48 2.56 -0.26 -5.27
C LEU A 48 1.60 0.54 -4.37
N ALA A 49 1.96 0.79 -3.11
CA ALA A 49 1.17 1.65 -2.22
C ALA A 49 1.02 3.07 -2.81
N ASP A 50 2.10 3.60 -3.38
CA ASP A 50 2.11 4.90 -4.05
C ASP A 50 1.28 4.89 -5.34
N VAL A 51 1.37 3.83 -6.15
CA VAL A 51 0.53 3.65 -7.34
C VAL A 51 -0.94 3.67 -6.95
N VAL A 52 -1.37 2.80 -6.03
CA VAL A 52 -2.76 2.73 -5.60
C VAL A 52 -3.24 4.07 -5.02
N SER A 53 -2.44 4.68 -4.14
CA SER A 53 -2.78 6.00 -3.58
C SER A 53 -2.93 7.08 -4.66
N SER A 54 -2.05 7.08 -5.66
CA SER A 54 -2.11 8.06 -6.76
C SER A 54 -3.33 7.87 -7.65
N THR A 55 -3.85 6.65 -7.78
CA THR A 55 -5.09 6.41 -8.54
C THR A 55 -6.30 7.08 -7.88
N PHE A 56 -6.30 7.18 -6.55
CA PHE A 56 -7.28 7.98 -5.80
C PHE A 56 -7.01 9.49 -5.83
N GLY A 57 -6.02 9.95 -6.60
CA GLY A 57 -5.64 11.36 -6.68
C GLY A 57 -4.85 11.86 -5.47
N PHE A 58 -4.30 10.96 -4.64
CA PHE A 58 -3.52 11.36 -3.46
C PHE A 58 -2.09 11.72 -3.85
N SER A 59 -1.54 12.75 -3.18
CA SER A 59 -0.12 13.08 -3.26
C SER A 59 0.73 11.96 -2.63
N VAL A 60 1.77 11.52 -3.33
CA VAL A 60 2.64 10.41 -2.92
C VAL A 60 4.13 10.80 -2.89
N PRO A 61 4.95 10.22 -2.00
CA PRO A 61 6.35 10.60 -1.82
C PRO A 61 7.23 10.36 -3.07
N HIS A 62 7.01 9.28 -3.82
CA HIS A 62 7.88 8.88 -4.95
C HIS A 62 7.30 9.17 -6.35
N GLY A 63 6.41 10.16 -6.46
CA GLY A 63 5.60 10.44 -7.66
C GLY A 63 6.28 10.21 -9.01
N GLU A 64 7.45 10.82 -9.27
CA GLU A 64 8.14 10.68 -10.56
C GLU A 64 8.53 9.24 -10.94
N LYS A 65 8.93 8.41 -9.96
CA LYS A 65 9.29 7.00 -10.19
C LYS A 65 8.05 6.14 -10.38
N THR A 66 7.04 6.37 -9.56
CA THR A 66 5.71 5.72 -9.61
C THR A 66 5.06 5.88 -10.98
N TRP A 67 5.22 7.06 -11.60
CA TRP A 67 4.62 7.38 -12.90
C TRP A 67 5.20 6.56 -14.05
N SER A 68 6.38 5.94 -13.93
CA SER A 68 6.88 5.05 -15.00
C SER A 68 6.12 3.72 -15.11
N ASN A 69 5.33 3.37 -14.10
CA ASN A 69 4.74 2.04 -13.96
C ASN A 69 3.22 2.02 -14.19
N ILE A 70 2.46 2.91 -13.54
CA ILE A 70 1.04 3.15 -13.78
C ILE A 70 0.83 4.67 -13.71
N MET A 71 0.33 5.26 -14.80
CA MET A 71 0.10 6.68 -14.98
C MET A 71 -1.39 6.99 -14.92
N MET A 72 -1.77 8.00 -14.15
CA MET A 72 -3.06 8.66 -14.35
C MET A 72 -3.00 9.46 -15.66
N ALA A 73 -3.85 9.09 -16.62
CA ALA A 73 -3.97 9.77 -17.90
C ALA A 73 -4.75 11.08 -17.77
N ASP A 74 -5.74 11.11 -16.89
CA ASP A 74 -6.55 12.28 -16.56
C ASP A 74 -6.68 12.40 -15.04
N PRO A 75 -6.15 13.47 -14.40
CA PRO A 75 -6.25 13.66 -12.96
C PRO A 75 -7.63 14.17 -12.50
N PHE A 76 -8.54 14.49 -13.43
CA PHE A 76 -9.89 15.00 -13.12
C PHE A 76 -10.98 13.95 -13.25
N SER A 77 -10.68 12.83 -13.92
CA SER A 77 -11.48 11.62 -13.92
C SER A 77 -10.66 10.58 -13.17
N LEU A 78 -10.95 10.38 -11.88
CA LEU A 78 -10.27 9.37 -11.06
C LEU A 78 -11.11 8.09 -11.02
N PRO A 79 -10.51 6.90 -10.95
CA PRO A 79 -11.22 5.67 -10.62
C PRO A 79 -12.01 5.80 -9.32
N GLU A 80 -13.21 5.24 -9.30
CA GLU A 80 -14.08 5.21 -8.13
C GLU A 80 -13.81 4.01 -7.21
N ALA A 81 -13.07 3.00 -7.68
CA ALA A 81 -12.67 1.89 -6.84
C ALA A 81 -11.33 1.27 -7.27
N VAL A 82 -10.61 0.75 -6.30
CA VAL A 82 -9.47 -0.15 -6.52
C VAL A 82 -9.71 -1.46 -5.81
N VAL A 83 -9.63 -2.56 -6.55
CA VAL A 83 -9.78 -3.93 -6.04
C VAL A 83 -8.46 -4.66 -6.21
N VAL A 84 -7.93 -5.22 -5.12
CA VAL A 84 -6.71 -6.03 -5.12
C VAL A 84 -7.05 -7.47 -4.74
N LEU A 85 -6.63 -8.43 -5.56
CA LEU A 85 -6.78 -9.86 -5.35
C LEU A 85 -5.41 -10.48 -5.09
N GLU A 86 -5.14 -10.90 -3.86
CA GLU A 86 -3.92 -11.61 -3.50
C GLU A 86 -4.14 -13.12 -3.67
N ILE A 87 -3.51 -13.74 -4.68
CA ILE A 87 -3.69 -15.15 -5.06
C ILE A 87 -2.37 -15.90 -4.90
N PRO A 88 -2.00 -16.29 -3.67
CA PRO A 88 -0.83 -17.11 -3.45
C PRO A 88 -0.93 -18.48 -4.13
N GLY A 89 0.21 -18.98 -4.60
CA GLY A 89 0.31 -20.30 -5.19
C GLY A 89 -0.02 -20.39 -6.68
N SER A 90 -0.37 -19.28 -7.32
CA SER A 90 -0.67 -19.22 -8.75
C SER A 90 0.51 -18.64 -9.53
N LYS A 91 1.34 -19.52 -10.11
CA LYS A 91 2.55 -19.10 -10.85
C LYS A 91 2.23 -18.47 -12.20
N ASN A 92 1.21 -18.96 -12.90
CA ASN A 92 0.76 -18.46 -14.20
C ASN A 92 -0.75 -18.64 -14.25
N PRO A 93 -1.51 -17.74 -13.60
CA PRO A 93 -2.96 -17.87 -13.47
C PRO A 93 -3.67 -18.04 -14.82
N GLY A 94 -3.11 -17.58 -15.94
CA GLY A 94 -3.74 -17.77 -17.25
C GLY A 94 -5.11 -17.08 -17.30
N PHE A 95 -5.20 -15.90 -16.69
CA PHE A 95 -6.42 -15.08 -16.67
C PHE A 95 -6.90 -14.84 -18.10
N ASP A 96 -8.09 -15.35 -18.42
CA ASP A 96 -8.73 -15.15 -19.72
C ASP A 96 -9.55 -13.86 -19.72
N LEU A 97 -8.87 -12.75 -19.47
CA LEU A 97 -9.47 -11.41 -19.45
C LEU A 97 -8.90 -10.55 -20.57
N ASN A 98 -9.78 -9.83 -21.26
CA ASN A 98 -9.38 -8.88 -22.28
C ASN A 98 -8.60 -7.73 -21.60
N LYS A 99 -7.28 -7.66 -21.81
CA LYS A 99 -6.29 -6.70 -21.26
C LYS A 99 -5.60 -7.11 -19.96
N VAL A 100 -5.01 -8.30 -19.93
CA VAL A 100 -4.12 -8.70 -18.83
C VAL A 100 -2.69 -8.23 -19.10
N ASP A 101 -2.32 -7.10 -18.53
CA ASP A 101 -0.92 -6.66 -18.43
C ASP A 101 -0.29 -7.26 -17.17
N HIS A 102 0.93 -7.80 -17.26
CA HIS A 102 1.65 -8.38 -16.12
C HIS A 102 2.98 -7.69 -15.87
N ARG A 103 3.40 -7.63 -14.61
CA ARG A 103 4.63 -6.99 -14.14
C ARG A 103 5.24 -7.79 -13.01
N ASP A 104 6.56 -7.82 -12.95
CA ASP A 104 7.25 -8.37 -11.78
C ASP A 104 7.05 -7.42 -10.59
N LEU A 105 6.75 -8.00 -9.44
CA LEU A 105 6.59 -7.31 -8.16
C LEU A 105 7.68 -7.78 -7.20
N VAL A 106 8.47 -6.84 -6.70
CA VAL A 106 9.49 -7.06 -5.69
C VAL A 106 8.93 -6.66 -4.33
N LEU A 107 8.82 -7.62 -3.41
CA LEU A 107 8.41 -7.35 -2.04
C LEU A 107 9.59 -6.80 -1.22
N ASP A 108 9.77 -5.49 -1.25
CA ASP A 108 10.63 -4.76 -0.31
C ASP A 108 9.97 -4.50 1.04
N GLU A 109 8.64 -4.63 1.10
CA GLU A 109 7.81 -4.66 2.30
C GLU A 109 6.69 -5.71 2.14
N PRO A 110 6.10 -6.20 3.23
CA PRO A 110 5.03 -7.18 3.14
C PRO A 110 3.70 -6.51 2.70
N LEU A 111 2.86 -7.26 1.99
CA LEU A 111 1.64 -6.74 1.35
C LEU A 111 0.61 -6.16 2.35
N ASN A 112 0.61 -6.63 3.60
CA ASN A 112 -0.22 -6.06 4.65
C ASN A 112 0.17 -4.61 5.00
N GLU A 113 1.46 -4.27 4.91
CA GLU A 113 1.96 -2.89 5.12
C GLU A 113 1.60 -1.99 3.93
N VAL A 114 1.60 -2.53 2.71
CA VAL A 114 1.08 -1.86 1.51
C VAL A 114 -0.39 -1.47 1.73
N PHE A 115 -1.21 -2.43 2.16
CA PHE A 115 -2.61 -2.18 2.49
C PHE A 115 -2.75 -1.12 3.58
N ALA A 116 -2.05 -1.27 4.71
CA ALA A 116 -2.13 -0.35 5.84
C ALA A 116 -1.73 1.08 5.45
N THR A 117 -0.73 1.24 4.59
CA THR A 117 -0.29 2.52 4.06
C THR A 117 -1.39 3.21 3.24
N VAL A 118 -2.04 2.47 2.34
CA VAL A 118 -3.15 3.00 1.53
C VAL A 118 -4.35 3.34 2.41
N GLU A 119 -4.71 2.43 3.34
CA GLU A 119 -5.82 2.61 4.29
C GLU A 119 -5.62 3.87 5.14
N HIS A 120 -4.41 4.07 5.68
CA HIS A 120 -4.07 5.25 6.47
C HIS A 120 -4.25 6.54 5.64
N ARG A 121 -3.76 6.56 4.41
CA ARG A 121 -3.88 7.71 3.49
C ARG A 121 -5.34 8.01 3.14
N MET A 122 -6.17 6.98 2.95
CA MET A 122 -7.61 7.13 2.72
C MET A 122 -8.31 7.70 3.96
N LYS A 123 -8.06 7.13 5.15
CA LYS A 123 -8.65 7.61 6.41
C LYS A 123 -8.34 9.09 6.65
N GLU A 124 -7.10 9.50 6.40
CA GLU A 124 -6.67 10.90 6.55
C GLU A 124 -7.38 11.83 5.56
N ARG A 125 -7.50 11.44 4.28
CA ARG A 125 -7.98 12.31 3.20
C ARG A 125 -9.50 12.29 3.00
N LEU A 126 -10.16 11.19 3.40
CA LEU A 126 -11.58 10.95 3.21
C LEU A 126 -12.37 10.95 4.54
N ALA A 127 -11.79 11.47 5.62
CA ALA A 127 -12.37 11.42 6.98
C ALA A 127 -13.85 11.83 7.10
N ASN A 128 -14.34 12.72 6.22
CA ASN A 128 -15.71 13.23 6.23
C ASN A 128 -16.59 12.65 5.11
N LYS A 129 -16.15 11.58 4.44
CA LYS A 129 -16.86 10.93 3.34
C LYS A 129 -17.19 9.50 3.71
N GLU A 130 -18.28 8.99 3.14
CA GLU A 130 -18.65 7.58 3.26
C GLU A 130 -17.87 6.82 2.19
N TYR A 131 -16.78 6.16 2.56
CA TYR A 131 -16.01 5.29 1.67
C TYR A 131 -16.04 3.85 2.21
N SER A 132 -15.89 2.88 1.32
CA SER A 132 -15.81 1.46 1.66
C SER A 132 -14.36 0.98 1.67
N ILE A 133 -13.93 0.38 2.79
CA ILE A 133 -12.68 -0.38 2.88
C ILE A 133 -13.01 -1.80 3.30
N MET A 134 -12.59 -2.76 2.48
CA MET A 134 -12.74 -4.19 2.77
C MET A 134 -11.37 -4.82 2.73
N HIS A 135 -10.99 -5.56 3.79
CA HIS A 135 -9.73 -6.30 3.82
C HIS A 135 -9.89 -7.61 4.56
N GLY A 136 -9.68 -8.72 3.85
CA GLY A 136 -9.74 -10.03 4.47
C GLY A 136 -9.60 -11.19 3.52
N SER A 137 -9.47 -12.38 4.12
CA SER A 137 -9.46 -13.65 3.40
C SER A 137 -10.88 -14.07 3.03
N LEU A 138 -11.07 -14.49 1.78
CA LEU A 138 -12.34 -15.08 1.35
C LEU A 138 -12.59 -16.46 1.96
N THR A 139 -11.62 -17.06 2.65
CA THR A 139 -11.85 -18.28 3.44
C THR A 139 -12.54 -18.01 4.78
N ASN A 140 -12.71 -16.74 5.19
CA ASN A 140 -13.29 -16.36 6.47
C ASN A 140 -14.76 -15.95 6.31
N ASP A 141 -15.69 -16.84 6.67
CA ASP A 141 -17.13 -16.61 6.61
C ASP A 141 -17.60 -15.41 7.44
N GLU A 142 -16.93 -15.12 8.55
CA GLU A 142 -17.28 -14.00 9.42
C GLU A 142 -16.94 -12.65 8.77
N PHE A 143 -15.79 -12.58 8.09
CA PHE A 143 -15.40 -11.41 7.30
C PHE A 143 -16.46 -11.09 6.23
N LEU A 144 -16.90 -12.11 5.49
CA LEU A 144 -17.89 -11.93 4.43
C LEU A 144 -19.22 -11.40 4.98
N LYS A 145 -19.72 -11.99 6.08
CA LYS A 145 -20.98 -11.56 6.72
C LYS A 145 -20.92 -10.16 7.30
N ASN A 146 -19.77 -9.74 7.83
CA ASN A 146 -19.66 -8.51 8.59
C ASN A 146 -19.17 -7.31 7.75
N GLN A 147 -18.27 -7.53 6.79
CA GLN A 147 -17.60 -6.46 6.05
C GLN A 147 -18.04 -6.33 4.59
N VAL A 148 -18.49 -7.42 3.96
CA VAL A 148 -18.85 -7.42 2.54
C VAL A 148 -20.37 -7.32 2.35
N PHE A 149 -21.11 -8.03 3.20
CA PHE A 149 -22.55 -8.19 3.08
C PHE A 149 -23.28 -7.28 4.08
N HIS A 150 -24.25 -6.49 3.61
CA HIS A 150 -25.15 -5.79 4.51
C HIS A 150 -25.87 -6.79 5.44
N PRO A 151 -26.35 -6.39 6.63
CA PRO A 151 -27.03 -7.30 7.56
C PRO A 151 -28.23 -8.08 6.96
N ASN A 152 -28.79 -7.57 5.86
CA ASN A 152 -29.93 -8.15 5.16
C ASN A 152 -29.56 -8.95 3.90
N PHE A 153 -28.28 -8.97 3.50
CA PHE A 153 -27.83 -9.74 2.34
C PHE A 153 -27.99 -11.23 2.64
N LYS A 154 -28.69 -11.92 1.73
CA LYS A 154 -28.92 -13.35 1.86
C LYS A 154 -27.98 -14.06 0.91
N LEU A 155 -27.10 -14.87 1.48
CA LEU A 155 -26.31 -15.83 0.72
C LEU A 155 -27.24 -16.58 -0.24
N ASN A 156 -26.91 -16.58 -1.51
CA ASN A 156 -27.70 -17.22 -2.54
C ASN A 156 -27.22 -18.68 -2.69
N PRO A 157 -27.94 -19.67 -2.12
CA PRO A 157 -27.49 -21.06 -2.13
C PRO A 157 -27.50 -21.66 -3.55
N SER A 158 -28.17 -21.03 -4.51
CA SER A 158 -28.23 -21.51 -5.90
C SER A 158 -26.91 -21.32 -6.66
N ILE A 159 -25.97 -20.51 -6.17
CA ILE A 159 -24.65 -20.34 -6.79
C ILE A 159 -23.60 -21.29 -6.21
N LYS A 160 -23.98 -22.31 -5.44
CA LYS A 160 -23.03 -23.36 -5.10
C LYS A 160 -22.44 -23.92 -6.41
N PRO A 161 -21.11 -23.89 -6.61
CA PRO A 161 -20.49 -24.59 -7.71
C PRO A 161 -21.10 -25.98 -7.85
N GLN A 162 -21.44 -26.39 -9.08
CA GLN A 162 -22.10 -27.67 -9.35
C GLN A 162 -21.33 -28.87 -8.75
N LEU A 163 -20.03 -28.71 -8.50
CA LEU A 163 -19.20 -29.73 -7.89
C LEU A 163 -19.08 -29.66 -6.35
N ILE A 164 -19.54 -28.62 -5.64
CA ILE A 164 -19.37 -28.51 -4.16
C ILE A 164 -19.84 -29.76 -3.43
N ASP A 165 -20.99 -30.30 -3.82
CA ASP A 165 -21.60 -31.46 -3.16
C ASP A 165 -20.96 -32.80 -3.59
N SER A 166 -20.09 -32.78 -4.60
CA SER A 166 -19.34 -33.94 -5.13
C SER A 166 -17.91 -34.03 -4.59
N TYR A 167 -17.48 -33.10 -3.73
CA TYR A 167 -16.07 -32.98 -3.37
C TYR A 167 -15.70 -33.65 -2.05
N ASP A 168 -14.52 -34.28 -2.09
CA ASP A 168 -13.75 -34.73 -0.93
C ASP A 168 -13.46 -33.55 0.01
N GLU A 169 -13.55 -33.76 1.33
CA GLU A 169 -13.24 -32.78 2.38
C GLU A 169 -11.87 -32.12 2.15
N LYS A 170 -10.97 -32.87 1.52
CA LYS A 170 -9.66 -32.47 1.01
C LYS A 170 -9.65 -31.16 0.20
N TYR A 171 -10.73 -30.82 -0.53
CA TYR A 171 -10.78 -29.64 -1.41
C TYR A 171 -11.74 -28.54 -0.93
N ALA A 172 -12.31 -28.69 0.26
CA ALA A 172 -13.33 -27.78 0.78
C ALA A 172 -12.89 -26.31 0.77
N VAL A 173 -11.62 -26.03 1.10
CA VAL A 173 -11.08 -24.65 1.12
C VAL A 173 -11.19 -23.97 -0.25
N PHE A 174 -10.82 -24.68 -1.32
CA PHE A 174 -10.87 -24.13 -2.68
C PHE A 174 -12.31 -23.88 -3.14
N PHE A 175 -13.21 -24.85 -2.95
CA PHE A 175 -14.59 -24.69 -3.41
C PHE A 175 -15.41 -23.69 -2.61
N ASN A 176 -15.18 -23.61 -1.29
CA ASN A 176 -15.78 -22.57 -0.47
C ASN A 176 -15.32 -21.19 -0.92
N GLU A 177 -14.04 -21.02 -1.26
CA GLU A 177 -13.52 -19.76 -1.77
C GLU A 177 -14.12 -19.36 -3.12
N VAL A 178 -14.25 -20.30 -4.06
CA VAL A 178 -14.94 -20.06 -5.35
C VAL A 178 -16.39 -19.66 -5.12
N TYR A 179 -17.09 -20.34 -4.21
CA TYR A 179 -18.44 -19.96 -3.81
C TYR A 179 -18.48 -18.54 -3.25
N HIS A 180 -17.56 -18.20 -2.35
CA HIS A 180 -17.46 -16.86 -1.76
C HIS A 180 -17.16 -15.77 -2.77
N LEU A 181 -16.35 -16.04 -3.81
CA LEU A 181 -16.14 -15.10 -4.93
C LEU A 181 -17.45 -14.79 -5.66
N HIS A 182 -18.26 -15.81 -5.95
CA HIS A 182 -19.56 -15.59 -6.58
C HIS A 182 -20.53 -14.82 -5.68
N GLN A 183 -20.55 -15.12 -4.38
CA GLN A 183 -21.36 -14.38 -3.41
C GLN A 183 -20.90 -12.94 -3.28
N LEU A 184 -19.60 -12.69 -3.22
CA LEU A 184 -19.00 -11.35 -3.24
C LEU A 184 -19.44 -10.59 -4.48
N GLY A 185 -19.38 -11.21 -5.66
CA GLY A 185 -19.83 -10.61 -6.91
C GLY A 185 -21.32 -10.24 -6.91
N GLN A 186 -22.19 -10.99 -6.22
CA GLN A 186 -23.60 -10.62 -6.04
C GLN A 186 -23.79 -9.54 -4.97
N GLY A 187 -23.11 -9.67 -3.82
CA GLY A 187 -23.17 -8.71 -2.73
C GLY A 187 -22.77 -7.32 -3.17
N VAL A 188 -21.75 -7.22 -4.02
CA VAL A 188 -21.30 -5.95 -4.60
C VAL A 188 -22.39 -5.36 -5.52
N LYS A 189 -23.13 -6.16 -6.29
CA LYS A 189 -24.27 -5.67 -7.11
C LYS A 189 -25.43 -5.16 -6.27
N GLU A 190 -25.65 -5.75 -5.10
CA GLU A 190 -26.76 -5.41 -4.21
C GLU A 190 -26.43 -4.30 -3.21
N SER A 191 -25.15 -4.02 -2.95
CA SER A 191 -24.70 -3.11 -1.89
C SER A 191 -24.79 -1.62 -2.25
N GLY A 192 -25.03 -1.26 -3.52
CA GLY A 192 -25.20 0.14 -3.92
C GLY A 192 -24.00 1.01 -3.58
N LEU A 193 -22.78 0.46 -3.62
CA LEU A 193 -21.53 1.11 -3.19
C LEU A 193 -21.18 2.39 -3.96
N LYS A 194 -21.72 2.57 -5.17
CA LYS A 194 -21.45 3.76 -5.98
C LYS A 194 -22.00 5.03 -5.33
N ASN A 195 -21.11 5.84 -4.77
CA ASN A 195 -21.42 7.14 -4.16
C ASN A 195 -20.48 8.28 -4.58
N ASN A 196 -19.71 8.10 -5.67
CA ASN A 196 -18.67 9.01 -6.16
C ASN A 196 -17.53 9.30 -5.14
N VAL A 197 -17.37 8.43 -4.14
CA VAL A 197 -16.23 8.42 -3.22
C VAL A 197 -15.38 7.20 -3.56
N PRO A 198 -14.03 7.32 -3.57
CA PRO A 198 -13.20 6.18 -3.89
C PRO A 198 -13.25 5.07 -2.84
N ASP A 199 -13.47 3.83 -3.30
CA ASP A 199 -13.48 2.62 -2.48
C ASP A 199 -12.20 1.80 -2.66
N PHE A 200 -11.81 1.07 -1.60
CA PHE A 200 -10.62 0.22 -1.63
C PHE A 200 -10.89 -1.15 -1.03
N HIS A 201 -10.84 -2.18 -1.87
CA HIS A 201 -11.12 -3.55 -1.46
C HIS A 201 -9.90 -4.45 -1.72
N TRP A 202 -9.48 -5.20 -0.70
CA TRP A 202 -8.34 -6.11 -0.76
C TRP A 202 -8.77 -7.50 -0.28
N PHE A 203 -8.73 -8.47 -1.18
CA PHE A 203 -9.19 -9.85 -0.90
C PHE A 203 -8.04 -10.84 -1.05
N GLN A 204 -7.92 -11.75 -0.09
CA GLN A 204 -6.93 -12.82 -0.10
C GLN A 204 -7.58 -14.17 -0.47
N LEU A 205 -6.94 -14.88 -1.40
CA LEU A 205 -7.43 -16.10 -2.05
C LEU A 205 -6.46 -17.26 -1.82
N GLN A 206 -6.74 -18.12 -0.83
CA GLN A 206 -5.89 -19.23 -0.42
C GLN A 206 -6.23 -20.57 -1.11
N GLY A 207 -7.27 -20.61 -1.94
CA GLY A 207 -7.80 -21.83 -2.56
C GLY A 207 -6.78 -22.56 -3.43
N ILE A 208 -6.08 -21.84 -4.33
CA ILE A 208 -5.06 -22.46 -5.21
C ILE A 208 -3.85 -22.93 -4.39
N LYS A 209 -3.45 -22.17 -3.37
CA LYS A 209 -2.42 -22.62 -2.43
C LYS A 209 -2.82 -23.93 -1.73
N ALA A 210 -4.05 -24.06 -1.28
CA ALA A 210 -4.55 -25.29 -0.67
C ALA A 210 -4.58 -26.45 -1.68
N LEU A 211 -5.02 -26.20 -2.91
CA LEU A 211 -5.10 -27.21 -3.98
C LEU A 211 -3.71 -27.71 -4.40
N THR A 212 -2.76 -26.79 -4.59
CA THR A 212 -1.36 -27.10 -4.94
C THR A 212 -0.62 -27.83 -3.83
N ALA A 213 -0.89 -27.53 -2.56
CA ALA A 213 -0.31 -28.25 -1.41
C ALA A 213 -0.73 -29.73 -1.39
N VAL A 214 -1.88 -30.03 -1.97
CA VAL A 214 -2.51 -31.34 -1.91
C VAL A 214 -2.18 -32.21 -3.14
N ASN A 215 -2.28 -31.67 -4.35
CA ASN A 215 -2.10 -32.42 -5.60
C ASN A 215 -0.77 -32.10 -6.31
N GLY A 216 -0.07 -31.05 -5.89
CA GLY A 216 1.11 -30.52 -6.57
C GLY A 216 0.76 -29.50 -7.66
N GLU A 217 1.75 -28.67 -8.01
CA GLU A 217 1.60 -27.49 -8.88
C GLU A 217 1.16 -27.82 -10.31
N ASN A 218 1.65 -28.93 -10.89
CA ASN A 218 1.39 -29.30 -12.29
C ASN A 218 0.40 -30.48 -12.44
N SER A 219 -0.41 -30.74 -11.42
CA SER A 219 -1.45 -31.77 -11.49
C SER A 219 -2.64 -31.28 -12.32
N GLU A 220 -3.37 -32.23 -12.93
CA GLU A 220 -4.56 -31.94 -13.73
C GLU A 220 -5.63 -31.22 -12.90
N GLU A 221 -5.80 -31.65 -11.65
CA GLU A 221 -6.74 -31.04 -10.71
C GLU A 221 -6.38 -29.59 -10.37
N THR A 222 -5.09 -29.26 -10.22
CA THR A 222 -4.64 -27.88 -10.00
C THR A 222 -4.90 -27.02 -11.23
N ILE A 223 -4.64 -27.55 -12.42
CA ILE A 223 -4.88 -26.83 -13.68
C ILE A 223 -6.38 -26.55 -13.87
N ASP A 224 -7.24 -27.54 -13.62
CA ASP A 224 -8.69 -27.36 -13.74
C ASP A 224 -9.25 -26.45 -12.63
N GLY A 225 -8.76 -26.57 -11.41
CA GLY A 225 -9.09 -25.63 -10.33
C GLY A 225 -8.71 -24.20 -10.69
N GLN A 226 -7.56 -23.98 -11.32
CA GLN A 226 -7.15 -22.66 -11.78
C GLN A 226 -8.10 -22.07 -12.83
N LYS A 227 -8.62 -22.89 -13.75
CA LYS A 227 -9.64 -22.45 -14.72
C LYS A 227 -10.94 -22.05 -14.03
N ILE A 228 -11.41 -22.85 -13.07
CA ILE A 228 -12.62 -22.55 -12.30
C ILE A 228 -12.46 -21.23 -11.53
N LEU A 229 -11.30 -21.02 -10.90
CA LEU A 229 -11.01 -19.77 -10.20
C LEU A 229 -11.01 -18.58 -11.17
N ASN A 230 -10.41 -18.72 -12.34
CA ASN A 230 -10.40 -17.65 -13.35
C ASN A 230 -11.80 -17.28 -13.83
N GLU A 231 -12.70 -18.25 -13.99
CA GLU A 231 -14.10 -18.01 -14.35
C GLU A 231 -14.82 -17.22 -13.25
N ALA A 232 -14.60 -17.59 -11.98
CA ALA A 232 -15.15 -16.88 -10.84
C ALA A 232 -14.60 -15.45 -10.72
N ILE A 233 -13.29 -15.25 -10.91
CA ILE A 233 -12.65 -13.92 -10.95
C ILE A 233 -13.19 -13.10 -12.12
N SER A 234 -13.41 -13.70 -13.28
CA SER A 234 -13.97 -13.00 -14.44
C SER A 234 -15.39 -12.52 -14.18
N THR A 235 -16.20 -13.35 -13.52
CA THR A 235 -17.54 -12.97 -13.06
C THR A 235 -17.48 -11.83 -12.05
N LEU A 236 -16.52 -11.85 -11.12
CA LEU A 236 -16.31 -10.79 -10.15
C LEU A 236 -15.92 -9.46 -10.83
N VAL A 237 -14.99 -9.51 -11.79
CA VAL A 237 -14.57 -8.34 -12.58
C VAL A 237 -15.76 -7.72 -13.31
N GLN A 238 -16.63 -8.55 -13.91
CA GLN A 238 -17.86 -8.08 -14.55
C GLN A 238 -18.80 -7.39 -13.55
N SER A 239 -18.99 -7.98 -12.36
CA SER A 239 -19.80 -7.35 -11.30
C SER A 239 -19.29 -5.95 -10.95
N TYR A 240 -17.99 -5.80 -10.67
CA TYR A 240 -17.40 -4.51 -10.35
C TYR A 240 -17.50 -3.51 -11.51
N ASN A 241 -17.28 -3.96 -12.74
CA ASN A 241 -17.40 -3.11 -13.93
C ASN A 241 -18.82 -2.59 -14.14
N GLU A 242 -19.85 -3.41 -13.88
CA GLU A 242 -21.25 -2.98 -13.98
C GLU A 242 -21.61 -1.89 -12.96
N ILE A 243 -21.12 -2.01 -11.71
CA ILE A 243 -21.49 -1.06 -10.64
C ILE A 243 -20.74 0.25 -10.76
N TYR A 244 -19.44 0.19 -11.04
CA TYR A 244 -18.60 1.38 -11.14
C TYR A 244 -18.53 1.93 -12.57
N ASN A 245 -19.41 1.52 -13.49
CA ASN A 245 -19.42 1.97 -14.90
C ASN A 245 -18.05 1.86 -15.59
N ASN A 246 -17.31 0.78 -15.33
CA ASN A 246 -15.95 0.55 -15.82
C ASN A 246 -14.90 1.58 -15.31
N GLU A 247 -15.20 2.34 -14.24
CA GLU A 247 -14.28 3.25 -13.54
C GLU A 247 -13.61 2.59 -12.32
N VAL A 248 -13.23 1.31 -12.45
CA VAL A 248 -12.60 0.51 -11.38
C VAL A 248 -11.28 -0.09 -11.84
N LEU A 249 -10.24 0.03 -11.03
CA LEU A 249 -8.95 -0.63 -11.26
C LEU A 249 -8.93 -1.95 -10.50
N ILE A 250 -8.71 -3.07 -11.20
CA ILE A 250 -8.66 -4.40 -10.59
C ILE A 250 -7.28 -5.01 -10.84
N ILE A 251 -6.60 -5.36 -9.77
CA ILE A 251 -5.24 -5.89 -9.77
C ILE A 251 -5.22 -7.26 -9.09
N ALA A 252 -4.52 -8.22 -9.66
CA ALA A 252 -4.22 -9.50 -9.03
C ALA A 252 -2.72 -9.62 -8.75
N ILE A 253 -2.36 -10.00 -7.52
CA ILE A 253 -0.98 -10.26 -7.11
C ILE A 253 -0.86 -11.76 -6.91
N THR A 254 0.05 -12.41 -7.63
CA THR A 254 0.28 -13.85 -7.54
C THR A 254 1.71 -14.18 -7.14
N ASN A 255 1.92 -15.38 -6.60
CA ASN A 255 3.25 -15.88 -6.29
C ASN A 255 3.34 -17.40 -6.46
N ASN A 256 4.57 -17.91 -6.41
CA ASN A 256 4.83 -19.34 -6.48
C ASN A 256 4.43 -20.04 -5.17
N ALA A 257 3.77 -21.20 -5.28
CA ALA A 257 3.30 -22.00 -4.14
C ALA A 257 4.46 -22.40 -3.21
N LYS A 258 5.64 -22.72 -3.77
CA LYS A 258 6.83 -23.08 -2.99
C LYS A 258 7.34 -21.94 -2.11
N GLU A 259 7.15 -20.71 -2.55
CA GLU A 259 7.58 -19.49 -1.86
C GLU A 259 6.53 -19.04 -0.81
N SER A 260 5.28 -19.46 -0.98
CA SER A 260 4.17 -19.19 -0.06
C SER A 260 4.21 -20.01 1.24
N HIS A 261 5.08 -21.03 1.35
CA HIS A 261 5.28 -21.80 2.59
C HIS A 261 5.90 -20.98 3.73
N ARG A 262 6.42 -19.78 3.44
CA ARG A 262 6.95 -18.86 4.45
C ARG A 262 5.90 -17.83 4.87
N ASN A 263 4.66 -18.25 5.14
CA ASN A 263 3.80 -17.46 6.01
C ASN A 263 4.46 -17.48 7.39
N LYS A 264 5.10 -16.35 7.74
CA LYS A 264 5.58 -16.06 9.08
C LYS A 264 4.44 -16.40 10.03
N ARG A 265 4.69 -17.26 11.02
CA ARG A 265 3.78 -17.42 12.16
C ARG A 265 3.47 -16.01 12.63
N GLU A 266 2.20 -15.61 12.58
CA GLU A 266 1.77 -14.47 13.38
C GLU A 266 2.12 -14.83 14.82
N LEU A 267 3.17 -14.17 15.31
CA LEU A 267 3.47 -14.14 16.71
C LEU A 267 2.30 -13.35 17.30
N SER A 268 1.30 -14.08 17.78
CA SER A 268 0.30 -13.57 18.70
C SER A 268 1.02 -12.69 19.70
N GLY A 269 0.52 -11.46 19.87
CA GLY A 269 1.13 -10.36 20.60
C GLY A 269 1.69 -10.72 21.97
N VAL A 270 2.90 -11.27 21.97
CA VAL A 270 3.83 -11.18 23.07
C VAL A 270 4.75 -10.05 22.66
N GLU A 271 4.53 -8.88 23.24
CA GLU A 271 5.53 -7.81 23.29
C GLU A 271 6.77 -8.39 23.96
N MET A 272 7.59 -9.08 23.16
CA MET A 272 8.96 -9.36 23.52
C MET A 272 9.66 -8.02 23.38
N ASP A 273 10.10 -7.48 24.52
CA ASP A 273 10.97 -6.31 24.64
C ASP A 273 12.31 -6.62 23.97
N LEU A 274 12.29 -6.64 22.65
CA LEU A 274 13.46 -6.78 21.80
C LEU A 274 14.07 -5.39 21.74
N ASN A 275 15.38 -5.30 21.99
CA ASN A 275 16.17 -4.07 21.87
C ASN A 275 16.32 -3.66 20.39
N VAL A 276 15.19 -3.35 19.74
CA VAL A 276 15.08 -2.89 18.37
C VAL A 276 15.20 -1.38 18.39
N ALA A 277 16.03 -0.84 17.51
CA ALA A 277 16.19 0.60 17.38
C ALA A 277 14.88 1.26 16.97
N GLU A 278 14.59 2.44 17.52
CA GLU A 278 13.46 3.25 17.09
C GLU A 278 13.57 3.54 15.58
N PRO A 279 12.46 3.42 14.81
CA PRO A 279 12.49 3.67 13.38
C PRO A 279 12.82 5.15 13.11
N ILE A 280 13.94 5.40 12.44
CA ILE A 280 14.33 6.74 11.99
C ILE A 280 13.58 7.04 10.69
N SER A 281 12.86 8.16 10.66
CA SER A 281 12.18 8.63 9.44
C SER A 281 13.19 8.91 8.31
N ASN A 282 12.86 8.52 7.09
CA ASN A 282 13.66 8.81 5.89
C ASN A 282 13.86 10.33 5.66
N ASP A 283 12.95 11.17 6.17
CA ASP A 283 13.02 12.63 6.03
C ASP A 283 13.91 13.30 7.09
N TYR A 284 14.49 12.53 8.01
CA TYR A 284 15.36 13.04 9.08
C TYR A 284 16.47 13.98 8.58
N PRO A 285 17.21 13.69 7.48
CA PRO A 285 18.26 14.59 6.99
C PRO A 285 17.72 15.96 6.54
N VAL A 286 16.49 16.01 6.03
CA VAL A 286 15.85 17.24 5.56
C VAL A 286 15.40 18.07 6.75
N ILE A 287 14.68 17.45 7.69
CA ILE A 287 14.16 18.09 8.90
C ILE A 287 15.33 18.64 9.75
N PHE A 288 16.39 17.84 9.92
CA PHE A 288 17.57 18.24 10.66
C PHE A 288 18.21 19.51 10.09
N ASN A 289 18.40 19.58 8.77
CA ASN A 289 18.99 20.74 8.13
C ASN A 289 18.13 22.00 8.25
N LEU A 290 16.80 21.87 8.12
CA LEU A 290 15.89 23.00 8.29
C LEU A 290 15.96 23.58 9.71
N ILE A 291 15.91 22.72 10.73
CA ILE A 291 15.98 23.15 12.13
C ILE A 291 17.36 23.74 12.45
N LEU A 292 18.45 23.10 12.00
CA LEU A 292 19.81 23.53 12.28
C LEU A 292 20.06 24.95 11.76
N TRP A 293 19.77 25.21 10.49
CA TRP A 293 20.01 26.54 9.91
C TRP A 293 19.04 27.60 10.45
N PHE A 294 17.79 27.21 10.72
CA PHE A 294 16.82 28.11 11.35
C PHE A 294 17.29 28.58 12.73
N VAL A 295 17.74 27.66 13.59
CA VAL A 295 18.25 27.99 14.93
C VAL A 295 19.51 28.86 14.86
N VAL A 296 20.44 28.54 13.96
CA VAL A 296 21.68 29.33 13.78
C VAL A 296 21.36 30.78 13.41
N ILE A 297 20.51 30.99 12.40
CA ILE A 297 20.10 32.33 11.97
C ILE A 297 19.37 33.07 13.10
N PHE A 298 18.49 32.37 13.82
CA PHE A 298 17.72 32.96 14.91
C PHE A 298 18.62 33.43 16.07
N VAL A 299 19.62 32.63 16.45
CA VAL A 299 20.58 32.99 17.51
C VAL A 299 21.41 34.21 17.11
N PHE A 300 21.94 34.26 15.88
CA PHE A 300 22.70 35.42 15.41
C PHE A 300 21.83 36.68 15.30
N SER A 301 20.57 36.54 14.87
CA SER A 301 19.62 37.65 14.82
C SER A 301 19.33 38.21 16.22
N LEU A 302 19.09 37.32 17.19
CA LEU A 302 18.83 37.70 18.58
C LEU A 302 20.05 38.38 19.21
N LEU A 303 21.25 37.86 18.95
CA LEU A 303 22.51 38.46 19.40
C LEU A 303 22.73 39.85 18.78
N ALA A 304 22.46 40.02 17.48
CA ALA A 304 22.59 41.33 16.82
C ALA A 304 21.63 42.37 17.40
N ILE A 305 20.38 41.99 17.67
CA ILE A 305 19.38 42.86 18.31
C ILE A 305 19.82 43.20 19.74
N ALA A 306 20.28 42.23 20.51
CA ALA A 306 20.74 42.44 21.89
C ALA A 306 21.93 43.41 21.95
N LEU A 307 22.92 43.24 21.06
CA LEU A 307 24.05 44.16 20.94
C LEU A 307 23.60 45.56 20.50
N SER A 308 22.65 45.65 19.58
CA SER A 308 22.11 46.93 19.11
C SER A 308 21.42 47.69 20.25
N ILE A 309 20.60 47.01 21.07
CA ILE A 309 19.95 47.60 22.25
C ILE A 309 20.99 48.00 23.30
N ALA A 310 21.99 47.15 23.54
CA ALA A 310 23.05 47.44 24.51
C ALA A 310 23.88 48.68 24.14
N GLN A 311 23.99 49.00 22.84
CA GLN A 311 24.72 50.14 22.31
C GLN A 311 23.82 51.30 21.88
N MET A 312 22.53 51.29 22.24
CA MET A 312 21.66 52.44 21.97
C MET A 312 22.18 53.67 22.72
N ASP A 313 22.63 54.67 21.95
CA ASP A 313 22.98 55.98 22.48
C ASP A 313 21.69 56.63 23.02
N PRO A 314 21.59 56.94 24.32
CA PRO A 314 20.39 57.53 24.92
C PRO A 314 20.08 58.96 24.42
N GLY A 315 20.88 59.48 23.48
CA GLY A 315 20.71 60.80 22.89
C GLY A 315 21.36 61.86 23.76
N ARG A 316 22.01 62.84 23.12
CA ARG A 316 22.72 63.92 23.83
C ARG A 316 21.84 65.06 24.31
N ASP A 317 20.52 64.87 24.36
CA ASP A 317 19.62 65.93 24.81
C ASP A 317 19.38 65.92 26.33
N SER A 318 20.26 66.71 26.97
CA SER A 318 19.82 67.82 27.81
C SER A 318 19.50 67.56 29.28
N ILE A 319 19.96 66.49 29.95
CA ILE A 319 20.07 66.56 31.43
C ILE A 319 21.37 65.95 31.96
N ILE A 320 21.81 64.85 31.35
CA ILE A 320 23.08 64.18 31.69
C ILE A 320 24.28 65.09 31.40
N TYR A 321 24.28 65.82 30.28
CA TYR A 321 25.37 66.75 29.94
C TYR A 321 25.36 68.07 30.73
N ARG A 322 24.23 68.41 31.39
CA ARG A 322 24.16 69.57 32.30
C ARG A 322 24.83 69.28 33.64
N MET A 323 24.88 68.01 34.04
CA MET A 323 25.46 67.55 35.30
C MET A 323 26.99 67.31 35.22
N THR A 324 27.56 67.12 34.02
CA THR A 324 28.98 66.75 33.86
C THR A 324 29.95 67.88 33.50
N SER A 325 29.48 69.09 33.16
CA SER A 325 30.38 70.22 32.83
C SER A 325 30.62 71.17 34.01
N ASN A 326 31.27 70.70 35.08
CA ASN A 326 31.91 71.63 36.01
C ASN A 326 33.22 72.13 35.39
N ARG A 327 33.14 73.32 34.77
CA ARG A 327 34.27 74.06 34.20
C ARG A 327 35.35 74.25 35.29
N MET A 328 36.48 73.56 35.15
CA MET A 328 37.65 73.73 36.01
C MET A 328 38.20 75.16 35.84
N LYS A 329 38.16 75.98 36.90
CA LYS A 329 38.84 77.28 36.91
C LYS A 329 40.35 77.03 37.01
N LYS A 330 41.09 77.62 36.07
CA LYS A 330 42.56 77.66 36.09
C LYS A 330 42.96 78.84 36.97
N GLU A 331 43.51 78.55 38.14
CA GLU A 331 44.12 79.54 39.03
C GLU A 331 45.38 80.09 38.34
N ASN A 332 45.56 81.42 38.38
CA ASN A 332 46.71 82.13 37.81
C ASN A 332 47.89 82.14 38.77
#